data_AF-A0A957SQ43-F1
#
_entry.id   AF-A0A957SQ43-F1
#
_cell.length_a   1.000
_cell.length_b   1.000
_cell.length_c   1.000
_cell.angle_alpha   90.00
_cell.angle_beta   90.00
_cell.angle_gamma   90.00
#
_symmetry.space_group_name_H-M   'P 1'
#
loop_
_entity.id
_entity.type
_entity.pdbx_description
1 polymer ?
#
loop_
_entity_poly.entity_id
_entity_poly.type
_entity_poly.pdbx_seq_one_letter_code
_entity_poly.pdbx_strand_id
1 'polypeptide(L)'
;MVLLALWLLHYDIASRRIKAGGQARFIAISLLSGYVWLAFGGGVAILYGGLSAGPLYDLMLHTIFLGFVFTMIFAHAPIIFPAVLQRKFVYSPRLYSHLILLHGTLMLRVAGDLLFWEPGRLWGGVLNALVILLFLGNTLISIRK
;
A
#
# COMPACT_ATOMS: atom_id res chain seq x y z
N MET A 1 -12.33 -10.57 -5.10
CA MET A 1 -11.39 -9.74 -4.33
C MET A 1 -11.72 -9.73 -2.84
N VAL A 2 -12.94 -9.36 -2.42
CA VAL A 2 -13.33 -9.36 -1.00
C VAL A 2 -13.12 -10.72 -0.31
N LEU A 3 -13.60 -11.81 -0.92
CA LEU A 3 -13.41 -13.16 -0.35
C LEU A 3 -11.93 -13.55 -0.22
N LEU A 4 -11.10 -13.15 -1.18
CA LEU A 4 -9.65 -13.38 -1.13
C LEU A 4 -9.01 -12.57 0.00
N ALA A 5 -9.39 -11.31 0.16
CA ALA A 5 -8.88 -10.47 1.25
C ALA A 5 -9.25 -11.04 2.63
N LEU A 6 -10.48 -11.51 2.81
CA LEU A 6 -10.92 -12.16 4.05
C LEU A 6 -10.18 -13.48 4.31
N TRP A 7 -10.00 -14.28 3.26
CA TRP A 7 -9.22 -15.51 3.33
C TRP A 7 -7.77 -15.23 3.76
N LEU A 8 -7.11 -14.25 3.14
CA LEU A 8 -5.75 -13.84 3.48
C LEU A 8 -5.66 -13.31 4.91
N LEU A 9 -6.58 -12.45 5.34
CA LEU A 9 -6.60 -11.93 6.72
C LEU A 9 -6.68 -13.05 7.77
N HIS A 10 -7.41 -14.13 7.46
CA HIS A 10 -7.61 -15.25 8.38
C HIS A 10 -6.45 -16.27 8.35
N TYR A 11 -6.00 -16.66 7.15
CA TYR A 11 -5.08 -17.80 6.97
C TYR A 11 -3.61 -17.39 6.74
N ASP A 12 -3.30 -16.12 6.50
CA ASP A 12 -1.92 -15.67 6.29
C ASP A 12 -1.11 -15.62 7.60
N ILE A 13 0.18 -15.93 7.50
CA ILE A 13 1.14 -15.84 8.60
C ILE A 13 1.38 -14.39 9.07
N ALA A 14 1.06 -13.38 8.25
CA ALA A 14 1.20 -11.96 8.56
C ALA A 14 0.60 -11.61 9.92
N SER A 15 -0.62 -12.08 10.21
CA SER A 15 -1.32 -11.86 11.49
C SER A 15 -0.53 -12.36 12.70
N ARG A 16 0.22 -13.46 12.55
CA ARG A 16 1.06 -14.03 13.62
C ARG A 16 2.36 -13.25 13.81
N ARG A 17 2.88 -12.64 12.73
CA ARG A 17 4.14 -11.87 12.74
C ARG A 17 3.98 -10.41 13.19
N ILE A 18 2.77 -9.92 13.44
CA ILE A 18 2.55 -8.56 14.00
C ILE A 18 3.29 -8.38 15.34
N LYS A 19 3.32 -9.44 16.17
CA LYS A 19 3.99 -9.42 17.48
C LYS A 19 5.51 -9.59 17.36
N ALA A 20 6.03 -9.90 16.18
CA ALA A 20 7.47 -9.89 15.95
C ALA A 20 8.01 -8.46 16.04
N GLY A 21 9.31 -8.31 16.27
CA GLY A 21 10.00 -7.03 16.22
C GLY A 21 10.61 -6.72 14.86
N GLY A 22 10.99 -5.46 14.64
CA GLY A 22 11.81 -5.05 13.50
C GLY A 22 11.16 -5.26 12.14
N GLN A 23 11.93 -5.81 11.19
CA GLN A 23 11.52 -6.02 9.81
C GLN A 23 10.27 -6.88 9.69
N ALA A 24 10.18 -7.99 10.41
CA ALA A 24 9.04 -8.91 10.32
C ALA A 24 7.69 -8.22 10.67
N ARG A 25 7.71 -7.30 11.64
CA ARG A 25 6.53 -6.50 12.00
C ARG A 25 6.11 -5.54 10.90
N PHE A 26 7.09 -4.86 10.30
CA PHE A 26 6.83 -3.92 9.20
C PHE A 26 6.20 -4.64 8.00
N ILE A 27 6.73 -5.82 7.64
CA ILE A 27 6.18 -6.66 6.59
C ILE A 27 4.74 -7.04 6.93
N ALA A 28 4.51 -7.56 8.14
CA ALA A 28 3.17 -7.96 8.59
C ALA A 28 2.16 -6.81 8.52
N ILE A 29 2.49 -5.63 9.04
CA ILE A 29 1.61 -4.46 9.01
C ILE A 29 1.34 -4.02 7.57
N SER A 30 2.35 -4.00 6.71
CA SER A 30 2.20 -3.64 5.30
C SER A 30 1.24 -4.61 4.58
N LEU A 31 1.44 -5.92 4.74
CA LEU A 31 0.57 -6.96 4.17
C LEU A 31 -0.88 -6.82 4.61
N LEU A 32 -1.10 -6.72 5.92
CA LEU A 32 -2.45 -6.62 6.49
C LEU A 32 -3.16 -5.35 6.04
N SER A 33 -2.44 -4.22 5.99
CA SER A 33 -3.00 -2.98 5.46
C SER A 33 -3.35 -3.09 3.98
N GLY A 34 -2.56 -3.81 3.19
CA GLY A 34 -2.89 -4.13 1.80
C GLY A 34 -4.14 -4.97 1.68
N TYR A 35 -4.34 -5.98 2.53
CA TYR A 35 -5.54 -6.82 2.52
C TYR A 35 -6.80 -6.01 2.83
N VAL A 36 -6.73 -5.05 3.74
CA VAL A 36 -7.84 -4.11 4.00
C VAL A 36 -8.19 -3.32 2.75
N TRP A 37 -7.18 -2.79 2.04
CA TRP A 37 -7.41 -2.10 0.78
C TRP A 37 -7.94 -3.01 -0.34
N LEU A 38 -7.49 -4.27 -0.40
CA LEU A 38 -8.02 -5.25 -1.36
C LEU A 38 -9.50 -5.55 -1.10
N ALA A 39 -9.89 -5.66 0.18
CA ALA A 39 -11.29 -5.81 0.56
C ALA A 39 -12.10 -4.56 0.17
N PHE A 40 -11.59 -3.36 0.47
CA PHE A 40 -12.25 -2.10 0.11
C PHE A 40 -12.43 -1.96 -1.40
N GLY A 41 -11.36 -2.16 -2.19
CA GLY A 41 -11.41 -2.08 -3.65
C GLY A 41 -12.28 -3.16 -4.27
N GLY A 42 -12.30 -4.35 -3.67
CA GLY A 42 -13.23 -5.42 -4.04
C GLY A 42 -14.69 -5.04 -3.77
N GLY A 43 -14.97 -4.36 -2.66
CA GLY A 43 -16.31 -3.84 -2.36
C GLY A 43 -16.75 -2.76 -3.34
N VAL A 44 -15.86 -1.83 -3.66
CA VAL A 44 -16.08 -0.81 -4.70
C VAL A 44 -16.35 -1.47 -6.06
N ALA A 45 -15.59 -2.50 -6.44
CA ALA A 45 -15.79 -3.23 -7.69
C ALA A 45 -17.15 -3.95 -7.75
N ILE A 46 -17.67 -4.45 -6.62
CA ILE A 46 -19.02 -5.05 -6.58
C ILE A 46 -20.09 -3.99 -6.83
N LEU A 47 -19.93 -2.80 -6.25
CA LEU A 47 -20.90 -1.71 -6.36
C LEU A 47 -20.83 -0.97 -7.71
N TYR A 48 -19.63 -0.83 -8.26
CA TYR A 48 -19.34 0.09 -9.37
C TYR A 48 -18.53 -0.53 -10.52
N GLY A 49 -18.30 -1.85 -10.53
CA GLY A 49 -17.39 -2.51 -11.48
C GLY A 49 -17.81 -2.47 -12.95
N GLY A 50 -19.05 -2.06 -13.25
CA GLY A 50 -19.51 -1.82 -14.63
C GLY A 50 -19.04 -0.49 -15.22
N LEU A 51 -18.46 0.40 -14.41
CA LEU A 51 -17.93 1.69 -14.87
C LEU A 51 -16.54 1.49 -15.48
N SER A 52 -16.31 2.09 -16.66
CA SER A 52 -15.01 2.07 -17.35
C SER A 52 -14.30 3.43 -17.32
N ALA A 53 -14.93 4.47 -16.76
CA ALA A 53 -14.40 5.82 -16.69
C ALA A 53 -15.00 6.60 -15.50
N GLY A 54 -14.36 7.73 -15.18
CA GLY A 54 -14.82 8.68 -14.17
C GLY A 54 -14.27 8.43 -12.75
N PRO A 55 -14.63 9.30 -11.78
CA PRO A 55 -14.02 9.31 -10.45
C PRO A 55 -14.20 8.00 -9.66
N LEU A 56 -15.32 7.30 -9.82
CA LEU A 56 -15.55 6.02 -9.12
C LEU A 56 -14.72 4.87 -9.70
N TYR A 57 -14.48 4.88 -11.01
CA TYR A 57 -13.55 3.95 -11.65
C TYR A 57 -12.11 4.25 -11.17
N ASP A 58 -11.74 5.52 -11.12
CA ASP A 58 -10.45 6.00 -10.64
C ASP A 58 -10.19 5.61 -9.17
N LEU A 59 -11.21 5.74 -8.31
CA LEU A 59 -11.21 5.27 -6.92
C LEU A 59 -10.90 3.78 -6.82
N MET A 60 -11.58 2.96 -7.62
CA MET A 60 -11.38 1.52 -7.65
C MET A 60 -9.93 1.19 -8.02
N LEU A 61 -9.40 1.83 -9.07
CA LEU A 61 -8.02 1.62 -9.51
C LEU A 61 -7.02 2.04 -8.44
N HIS A 62 -7.16 3.23 -7.86
CA HIS A 62 -6.20 3.72 -6.85
C HIS A 62 -6.22 2.86 -5.59
N THR A 63 -7.40 2.40 -5.17
CA THR A 63 -7.55 1.50 -4.04
C THR A 63 -6.80 0.18 -4.27
N ILE A 64 -6.89 -0.40 -5.47
CA ILE A 64 -6.26 -1.68 -5.79
C ILE A 64 -4.76 -1.49 -6.02
N PHE A 65 -4.36 -0.58 -6.90
CA PHE A 65 -2.96 -0.43 -7.27
C PHE A 65 -2.13 0.24 -6.18
N LEU A 66 -2.57 1.37 -5.64
CA LEU A 66 -1.82 2.03 -4.56
C LEU A 66 -2.10 1.38 -3.21
N GLY A 67 -3.37 1.12 -2.88
CA GLY A 67 -3.74 0.56 -1.58
C GLY A 67 -3.25 -0.87 -1.38
N PHE A 68 -3.50 -1.76 -2.34
CA PHE A 68 -3.08 -3.16 -2.24
C PHE A 68 -1.72 -3.43 -2.87
N VAL A 69 -1.48 -3.12 -4.15
CA VAL A 69 -0.24 -3.53 -4.83
C VAL A 69 0.99 -2.82 -4.26
N PHE A 70 0.95 -1.49 -4.05
CA PHE A 70 2.11 -0.78 -3.50
C PHE A 70 2.42 -1.15 -2.06
N THR A 71 1.41 -1.42 -1.21
CA THR A 71 1.69 -1.92 0.15
C THR A 71 2.30 -3.32 0.13
N MET A 72 1.94 -4.18 -0.84
CA MET A 72 2.62 -5.46 -1.08
C MET A 72 4.07 -5.27 -1.53
N ILE A 73 4.33 -4.30 -2.41
CA ILE A 73 5.70 -3.93 -2.83
C ILE A 73 6.51 -3.48 -1.60
N PHE A 74 5.95 -2.63 -0.75
CA PHE A 74 6.63 -2.15 0.46
C PHE A 74 6.94 -3.30 1.42
N ALA A 75 5.99 -4.23 1.60
CA ALA A 75 6.16 -5.40 2.44
C ALA A 75 7.33 -6.29 1.98
N HIS A 76 7.49 -6.48 0.66
CA HIS A 76 8.49 -7.40 0.13
C HIS A 76 9.81 -6.73 -0.26
N ALA A 77 9.85 -5.41 -0.39
CA ALA A 77 11.06 -4.66 -0.73
C ALA A 77 12.28 -5.03 0.17
N PRO A 78 12.16 -5.13 1.50
CA PRO A 78 13.26 -5.58 2.38
C PRO A 78 13.80 -6.99 2.12
N ILE A 79 13.08 -7.82 1.35
CA ILE A 79 13.48 -9.19 0.99
C ILE A 79 13.96 -9.24 -0.46
N ILE A 80 13.24 -8.60 -1.38
CA ILE A 80 13.52 -8.66 -2.82
C ILE A 80 14.79 -7.86 -3.17
N PHE A 81 14.91 -6.63 -2.69
CA PHE A 81 16.09 -5.79 -3.01
C PHE A 81 17.42 -6.42 -2.60
N PRO A 82 17.61 -6.94 -1.36
CA PRO A 82 18.87 -7.59 -1.03
C PRO A 82 19.14 -8.84 -1.86
N ALA A 83 18.11 -9.61 -2.24
CA ALA A 83 18.24 -10.80 -3.06
C ALA A 83 18.66 -10.47 -4.51
N VAL A 84 18.11 -9.40 -5.09
CA VAL A 84 18.42 -9.00 -6.48
C VAL A 84 19.73 -8.21 -6.55
N LEU A 85 19.94 -7.25 -5.63
CA LEU A 85 21.12 -6.39 -5.63
C LEU A 85 22.34 -7.03 -4.95
N GLN A 86 22.18 -8.19 -4.30
CA GLN A 86 23.23 -8.89 -3.57
C GLN A 86 23.90 -7.99 -2.50
N ARG A 87 23.08 -7.16 -1.83
CA ARG A 87 23.51 -6.22 -0.78
C ARG A 87 22.73 -6.46 0.50
N LYS A 88 23.29 -6.04 1.64
CA LYS A 88 22.59 -6.17 2.93
C LYS A 88 21.53 -5.07 3.07
N PHE A 89 20.32 -5.46 3.46
CA PHE A 89 19.24 -4.54 3.79
C PHE A 89 19.19 -4.32 5.30
N VAL A 90 19.43 -3.10 5.75
CA VAL A 90 19.37 -2.73 7.18
C VAL A 90 18.00 -2.13 7.47
N TYR A 91 17.23 -2.83 8.28
CA TYR A 91 15.94 -2.36 8.74
C TYR A 91 16.07 -1.10 9.61
N SER A 92 15.20 -0.13 9.36
CA SER A 92 15.05 1.10 10.14
C SER A 92 13.56 1.40 10.34
N PRO A 93 13.15 1.93 11.51
CA PRO A 93 11.78 2.42 11.72
C PRO A 93 11.33 3.49 10.70
N ARG A 94 12.26 4.15 10.01
CA ARG A 94 11.95 5.10 8.93
C ARG A 94 11.13 4.49 7.80
N LEU A 95 11.16 3.16 7.61
CA LEU A 95 10.33 2.49 6.61
C LEU A 95 8.83 2.65 6.88
N TYR A 96 8.41 2.90 8.12
CA TYR A 96 7.00 3.21 8.39
C TYR A 96 6.56 4.57 7.82
N SER A 97 7.48 5.49 7.53
CA SER A 97 7.13 6.83 7.04
C SER A 97 6.35 6.77 5.72
N HIS A 98 6.89 6.07 4.72
CA HIS A 98 6.23 5.95 3.42
C HIS A 98 4.96 5.11 3.50
N LEU A 99 4.87 4.14 4.40
CA LEU A 99 3.64 3.37 4.61
C LEU A 99 2.51 4.24 5.19
N ILE A 100 2.78 4.99 6.25
CA ILE A 100 1.79 5.86 6.90
C ILE A 100 1.36 6.98 5.94
N LEU A 101 2.33 7.59 5.25
CA LEU A 101 2.04 8.64 4.28
C LEU A 101 1.25 8.10 3.08
N LEU A 102 1.53 6.88 2.61
CA LEU A 102 0.72 6.25 1.55
C LEU A 102 -0.73 6.14 1.99
N HIS A 103 -0.99 5.60 3.19
CA HIS A 103 -2.36 5.48 3.70
C HIS A 103 -3.05 6.83 3.82
N GLY A 104 -2.38 7.85 4.39
CA GLY A 104 -2.98 9.18 4.54
C GLY A 104 -3.30 9.86 3.20
N THR A 105 -2.36 9.80 2.26
CA THR A 105 -2.50 10.44 0.93
C THR A 105 -3.47 9.69 0.02
N LEU A 106 -3.54 8.36 0.14
CA LEU A 106 -4.55 7.55 -0.52
C LEU A 106 -5.95 7.76 0.05
N MET A 107 -6.10 7.94 1.36
CA MET A 107 -7.39 8.31 1.94
C MET A 107 -7.89 9.66 1.41
N LEU A 108 -7.00 10.65 1.28
CA LEU A 108 -7.33 11.92 0.63
C LEU A 108 -7.77 11.71 -0.83
N ARG A 109 -7.06 10.85 -1.57
CA ARG A 109 -7.40 10.52 -2.96
C ARG A 109 -8.78 9.90 -3.08
N VAL A 110 -9.04 8.85 -2.30
CA VAL A 110 -10.33 8.13 -2.25
C VAL A 110 -11.47 9.04 -1.81
N ALA A 111 -11.27 9.89 -0.80
CA ALA A 111 -12.27 10.87 -0.38
C ALA A 111 -12.55 11.90 -1.48
N GLY A 112 -11.51 12.37 -2.19
CA GLY A 112 -11.65 13.25 -3.34
C GLY A 112 -12.45 12.63 -4.49
N ASP A 113 -12.30 11.33 -4.71
CA ASP A 113 -13.08 10.59 -5.70
C ASP A 113 -14.55 10.41 -5.26
N LEU A 114 -14.81 10.03 -4.00
CA LEU A 114 -16.17 9.84 -3.47
C LEU A 114 -16.98 11.14 -3.41
N LEU A 115 -16.33 12.23 -2.99
CA LEU A 115 -16.97 13.54 -2.85
C LEU A 115 -16.98 14.34 -4.15
N PHE A 116 -16.48 13.76 -5.25
CA PHE A 116 -16.26 14.45 -6.52
C PHE A 116 -15.40 15.73 -6.38
N TRP A 117 -14.58 15.82 -5.34
CA TRP A 117 -13.75 16.98 -5.00
C TRP A 117 -12.43 16.99 -5.78
N GLU A 118 -12.39 17.78 -6.85
CA GLU A 118 -11.26 17.82 -7.79
C GLU A 118 -9.91 18.22 -7.17
N PRO A 119 -9.81 19.31 -6.36
CA PRO A 119 -8.55 19.62 -5.69
C PRO A 119 -8.03 18.47 -4.80
N GLY A 120 -8.93 17.79 -4.09
CA GLY A 120 -8.57 16.64 -3.25
C GLY A 120 -7.99 15.49 -4.07
N ARG A 121 -8.56 15.21 -5.25
CA ARG A 121 -8.03 14.22 -6.20
C ARG A 121 -6.63 14.58 -6.68
N LEU A 122 -6.42 15.82 -7.12
CA LEU A 122 -5.13 16.29 -7.63
C LEU A 122 -4.04 16.24 -6.58
N TRP A 123 -4.30 16.80 -5.39
CA TRP A 123 -3.36 16.74 -4.27
C TRP A 123 -3.11 15.31 -3.82
N GLY A 124 -4.16 14.47 -3.71
CA GLY A 124 -4.02 13.05 -3.41
C GLY A 124 -3.10 12.34 -4.41
N GLY A 125 -3.26 12.59 -5.71
CA GLY A 125 -2.40 12.01 -6.76
C GLY A 125 -0.93 12.44 -6.65
N VAL A 126 -0.68 13.75 -6.53
CA VAL A 126 0.69 14.30 -6.40
C VAL A 126 1.37 13.79 -5.14
N LEU A 127 0.66 13.80 -4.01
CA LEU A 127 1.22 13.33 -2.74
C LEU A 127 1.52 11.83 -2.78
N ASN A 128 0.65 11.01 -3.39
CA ASN A 128 0.94 9.59 -3.60
C ASN A 128 2.23 9.38 -4.42
N ALA A 129 2.43 10.15 -5.49
CA ALA A 129 3.66 10.08 -6.28
C ALA A 129 4.90 10.45 -5.44
N LEU A 130 4.83 11.51 -4.62
CA LEU A 130 5.89 11.89 -3.70
C LEU A 130 6.19 10.79 -2.66
N VAL A 131 5.16 10.09 -2.19
CA VAL A 131 5.34 8.95 -1.27
C VAL A 131 6.08 7.79 -1.94
N ILE A 132 5.80 7.50 -3.21
CA ILE A 132 6.54 6.47 -3.97
C ILE A 132 8.02 6.86 -4.10
N LEU A 133 8.32 8.13 -4.38
CA LEU A 133 9.69 8.63 -4.41
C LEU A 133 10.37 8.52 -3.03
N LEU A 134 9.65 8.85 -1.96
CA LEU A 134 10.13 8.69 -0.58
C LEU A 134 10.42 7.21 -0.25
N PHE A 135 9.58 6.29 -0.70
CA PHE A 135 9.82 4.85 -0.57
C PHE A 135 11.13 4.44 -1.25
N LEU A 136 11.37 4.89 -2.49
CA LEU A 136 12.61 4.61 -3.21
C LEU A 136 13.82 5.18 -2.46
N GLY A 137 13.75 6.44 -2.00
CA GLY A 137 14.82 7.07 -1.22
C GLY A 137 15.11 6.32 0.09
N ASN A 138 14.08 5.96 0.85
CA ASN A 138 14.23 5.18 2.08
C ASN A 138 14.86 3.81 1.81
N THR A 139 14.44 3.13 0.73
CA THR A 139 14.98 1.83 0.33
C THR A 139 16.46 1.93 -0.02
N LEU A 140 16.85 2.93 -0.81
CA LEU A 140 18.25 3.16 -1.19
C LEU A 140 19.14 3.43 0.05
N ILE A 141 18.65 4.22 1.01
CA ILE A 141 19.38 4.48 2.27
C ILE A 141 19.52 3.23 3.13
N SER A 142 18.52 2.33 3.11
CA SER A 142 18.54 1.06 3.84
C SER A 142 19.46 0.01 3.23
N ILE A 143 19.79 0.12 1.95
CA ILE A 143 20.75 -0.76 1.27
C ILE A 143 22.17 -0.26 1.58
N ARG A 144 22.92 -1.01 2.37
CA ARG A 144 24.34 -0.72 2.63
C ARG A 144 25.23 -1.52 1.68
N LYS A 145 26.39 -0.94 1.34
CA LYS A 145 27.45 -1.63 0.60
C LYS A 145 27.89 -2.90 1.32
#